data_AF-A0A7V8YWL3-F1
#
_entry.id   AF-A0A7V8YWL3-F1
#
_cell.length_a   1.000
_cell.length_b   1.000
_cell.length_c   1.000
_cell.angle_alpha   90.00
_cell.angle_beta   90.00
_cell.angle_gamma   90.00
#
_symmetry.space_group_name_H-M   'P 1'
#
loop_
_entity.id
_entity.type
_entity.pdbx_description
1 polymer ?
#
loop_
_entity_poly.entity_id
_entity_poly.type
_entity_poly.pdbx_seq_one_letter_code
_entity_poly.pdbx_strand_id
1 'polypeptide(L)' 'MPNILIRDVEIIVLEKLKRRAAGEGRSLQSEMQRILKDAAGRMEQLSELETARRIRASLTKENRSNSVELLREDRRR' A
#
# COMPACT_ATOMS: atom_id res chain seq x y z
N MET A 1 -9.28 -15.77 15.98
CA MET A 1 -9.01 -15.50 14.56
C MET A 1 -10.25 -14.84 13.96
N PRO A 2 -10.14 -13.66 13.35
CA PRO A 2 -11.26 -13.07 12.63
C PRO A 2 -11.63 -13.98 11.44
N ASN A 3 -12.92 -14.20 11.24
CA ASN A 3 -13.46 -15.00 10.14
C ASN A 3 -14.28 -14.10 9.23
N ILE A 4 -14.21 -14.34 7.93
CA ILE A 4 -14.96 -13.58 6.91
C ILE A 4 -15.86 -14.58 6.18
N LEU A 5 -17.16 -14.27 6.12
CA LEU A 5 -18.12 -14.99 5.31
C LEU A 5 -18.46 -14.14 4.09
N ILE A 6 -18.24 -14.68 2.89
CA ILE A 6 -18.60 -14.03 1.63
C ILE A 6 -19.80 -14.80 1.06
N ARG A 7 -20.94 -14.12 0.94
CA ARG A 7 -22.17 -14.68 0.37
C ARG A 7 -22.30 -14.29 -1.10
N ASP A 8 -23.13 -15.05 -1.82
CA ASP A 8 -23.55 -14.74 -3.19
C ASP A 8 -22.39 -14.58 -4.19
N VAL A 9 -21.30 -15.35 -3.98
CA VAL A 9 -20.19 -15.42 -4.93
C VAL A 9 -20.65 -16.17 -6.16
N GLU A 10 -20.57 -15.52 -7.32
CA GLU A 10 -20.85 -16.16 -8.60
C GLU A 10 -20.06 -17.46 -8.77
N ILE A 11 -20.74 -18.53 -9.20
CA ILE A 11 -20.12 -19.85 -9.34
C ILE A 11 -18.91 -19.83 -10.27
N ILE A 12 -18.96 -19.01 -11.32
CA ILE A 12 -17.87 -18.85 -12.30
C ILE A 12 -16.62 -18.27 -11.63
N VAL A 13 -16.79 -17.33 -10.69
CA VAL A 13 -15.70 -16.72 -9.94
C VAL A 13 -15.09 -17.74 -8.98
N LEU A 14 -15.93 -18.49 -8.27
CA LEU A 14 -15.47 -19.54 -7.35
C LEU A 14 -14.64 -20.60 -8.09
N GLU A 15 -15.09 -21.05 -9.26
CA GLU A 15 -14.38 -22.05 -10.06
C GLU A 15 -13.05 -21.52 -10.65
N LYS A 16 -12.98 -20.23 -11.00
CA LYS A 16 -11.70 -19.60 -11.38
C LYS A 16 -10.71 -19.59 -10.22
N LEU A 17 -11.18 -19.25 -9.01
CA LEU A 17 -10.32 -19.23 -7.82
C LEU A 17 -9.83 -20.64 -7.43
N LYS A 18 -10.70 -21.65 -7.50
CA LYS A 18 -10.30 -23.05 -7.26
C LYS A 18 -9.24 -23.53 -8.23
N ARG A 19 -9.43 -23.28 -9.53
CA ARG A 19 -8.44 -23.65 -10.57
C ARG A 19 -7.09 -22.98 -10.34
N ARG A 20 -7.10 -21.69 -10.00
CA ARG A 20 -5.88 -20.96 -9.65
C ARG A 20 -5.20 -21.55 -8.42
N ALA A 21 -5.95 -21.84 -7.35
CA ALA A 21 -5.40 -22.45 -6.15
C ALA A 21 -4.77 -23.83 -6.43
N ALA A 22 -5.45 -24.67 -7.22
CA ALA A 22 -4.94 -25.96 -7.65
C ALA A 22 -3.65 -25.84 -8.48
N GLY A 23 -3.60 -24.91 -9.44
CA GLY A 23 -2.41 -24.65 -10.25
C GLY A 23 -1.19 -24.21 -9.44
N GLU A 24 -1.42 -23.53 -8.31
CA GLU A 24 -0.38 -23.07 -7.38
C GLU A 24 -0.06 -24.09 -6.27
N GLY A 25 -0.74 -25.25 -6.25
CA GLY A 25 -0.57 -26.28 -5.21
C GLY A 25 -1.05 -25.86 -3.82
N ARG A 26 -2.05 -24.98 -3.72
CA ARG A 26 -2.56 -24.42 -2.46
C ARG A 26 -4.04 -24.69 -2.25
N SER A 27 -4.48 -24.61 -1.00
CA SER A 27 -5.91 -24.61 -0.68
C SER A 27 -6.57 -23.30 -1.15
N LEU A 28 -7.87 -23.35 -1.43
CA LEU A 28 -8.66 -22.16 -1.77
C LEU A 28 -8.59 -21.09 -0.67
N GLN A 29 -8.64 -21.51 0.60
CA GLN A 29 -8.53 -20.61 1.75
C GLN A 29 -7.18 -19.88 1.75
N SER A 30 -6.08 -20.61 1.55
CA SER A 30 -4.74 -20.05 1.51
C SER A 30 -4.59 -19.06 0.34
N GLU A 31 -5.14 -19.38 -0.83
CA GLU A 31 -5.10 -18.47 -1.98
C GLU A 31 -5.95 -17.22 -1.74
N MET A 32 -7.14 -17.34 -1.14
CA MET A 32 -7.94 -16.19 -0.74
C MET A 32 -7.22 -15.29 0.26
N GLN A 33 -6.59 -15.87 1.29
CA GLN A 33 -5.81 -15.11 2.26
C GLN A 33 -4.68 -14.33 1.59
N ARG A 34 -3.98 -14.94 0.64
CA ARG A 34 -2.93 -14.28 -0.14
C ARG A 34 -3.51 -13.13 -0.98
N ILE A 35 -4.59 -13.37 -1.71
CA ILE A 35 -5.22 -12.33 -2.55
C ILE A 35 -5.67 -11.14 -1.69
N LEU A 36 -6.27 -11.40 -0.52
CA LEU A 36 -6.68 -10.34 0.41
C LEU A 36 -5.47 -9.56 0.95
N LYS A 37 -4.37 -10.24 1.30
CA LYS A 37 -3.13 -9.59 1.74
C LYS A 37 -2.50 -8.74 0.66
N ASP A 38 -2.42 -9.26 -0.57
CA ASP A 38 -1.86 -8.56 -1.73
C ASP A 38 -2.74 -7.36 -2.13
N ALA A 39 -4.05 -7.45 -1.94
CA ALA A 39 -4.98 -6.34 -2.16
C ALA A 39 -4.83 -5.26 -1.08
N ALA A 40 -4.77 -5.65 0.20
CA ALA A 40 -4.57 -4.72 1.30
C ALA A 40 -3.24 -3.94 1.18
N GLY A 41 -2.14 -4.63 0.88
CA GLY A 41 -0.83 -3.97 0.70
C GLY A 41 -0.81 -2.99 -0.48
N ARG A 42 -1.56 -3.27 -1.56
CA ARG A 42 -1.69 -2.32 -2.68
C ARG A 42 -2.50 -1.07 -2.32
N MET A 43 -3.47 -1.18 -1.42
CA MET A 43 -4.21 -0.02 -0.91
C MET A 43 -3.30 0.87 -0.05
N GLU A 44 -2.37 0.29 0.71
CA GLU A 44 -1.36 1.03 1.46
C GLU A 44 -0.36 1.75 0.55
N GLN A 45 0.10 1.14 -0.54
CA GLN A 45 1.01 1.80 -1.50
C GLN A 45 0.40 3.05 -2.16
N LEU A 46 -0.91 3.05 -2.42
CA LEU A 46 -1.61 4.25 -2.90
C LEU A 46 -1.56 5.37 -1.85
N SER A 47 -1.70 5.02 -0.56
CA SER A 47 -1.54 5.95 0.57
C SER A 47 -0.10 6.47 0.71
N GLU A 48 0.91 5.64 0.45
CA GLU A 48 2.32 6.07 0.45
C GLU A 48 2.62 7.08 -0.67
N LEU A 49 2.09 6.85 -1.88
CA LEU A 49 2.23 7.80 -2.99
C LEU A 49 1.52 9.13 -2.70
N GLU A 50 0.34 9.08 -2.08
CA GLU A 50 -0.37 10.27 -1.63
C GLU A 50 0.39 11.01 -0.52
N THR A 51 0.98 10.27 0.41
CA THR A 51 1.85 10.81 1.46
C THR A 51 3.08 11.48 0.86
N ALA A 52 3.75 10.84 -0.09
CA ALA A 52 4.88 11.41 -0.81
C ALA A 52 4.50 12.65 -1.64
N ARG A 53 3.28 12.70 -2.18
CA ARG A 53 2.73 13.90 -2.84
C ARG A 53 2.47 15.02 -1.83
N ARG A 54 1.90 14.72 -0.67
CA ARG A 54 1.68 15.70 0.43
C ARG A 54 3.01 16.28 0.94
N ILE A 55 4.01 15.43 1.16
CA ILE A 55 5.36 15.88 1.56
C ILE A 55 5.97 16.79 0.48
N ARG A 56 5.88 16.42 -0.81
CA ARG A 56 6.35 17.30 -1.90
C ARG A 56 5.62 18.64 -1.96
N ALA A 57 4.30 18.62 -1.75
CA ALA A 57 3.48 19.84 -1.73
C ALA A 57 3.78 20.73 -0.50
N SER A 58 4.10 20.15 0.66
CA SER A 58 4.52 20.93 1.84
C SER A 58 5.91 21.52 1.65
N LEU A 59 6.84 20.75 1.05
CA LEU A 59 8.22 21.20 0.78
C LEU A 59 8.35 22.27 -0.31
N THR A 60 7.31 22.52 -1.10
CA THR A 60 7.26 23.58 -2.11
C THR A 60 6.60 24.87 -1.60
N LYS A 61 5.89 24.80 -0.45
CA LYS A 61 5.19 25.94 0.15
C LYS A 61 6.06 26.77 1.09
N GLU A 62 7.06 26.15 1.72
CA GLU A 62 8.04 26.89 2.51
C GLU A 62 9.18 27.37 1.61
N ASN A 63 9.31 28.70 1.49
CA ASN A 63 10.54 29.34 1.02
C ASN A 63 11.69 28.74 1.81
N ARG A 64 12.49 27.89 1.16
CA ARG A 64 13.68 27.33 1.79
C ARG A 64 14.59 28.49 2.15
N SER A 65 14.76 28.74 3.44
CA SER A 65 15.87 29.54 3.93
C SER A 65 17.14 28.93 3.34
N ASN A 66 17.90 29.74 2.61
CA ASN A 66 19.11 29.29 1.94
C ASN A 66 20.00 28.61 2.98
N SER A 67 20.17 27.29 2.88
CA SER A 67 20.87 26.49 3.89
C SER A 67 22.31 26.97 4.11
N VAL A 68 22.88 27.65 3.11
CA VAL A 68 24.17 28.31 3.16
C VAL A 68 24.19 29.52 4.10
N GLU A 69 23.08 30.25 4.24
CA GLU A 69 22.98 31.39 5.16
C GLU A 69 22.85 30.94 6.61
N LEU A 70 22.04 29.91 6.89
CA LEU A 70 21.90 29.33 8.23
C LEU A 70 23.23 28.76 8.76
N LEU A 71 23.98 28.08 7.89
CA LEU A 71 25.33 27.57 8.23
C LEU A 71 26.36 28.68 8.47
N ARG A 72 26.18 29.87 7.86
CA ARG A 72 27.07 31.03 8.06
C ARG A 72 26.79 31.76 9.37
N GLU A 73 25.52 31.83 9.80
CA GLU A 73 25.16 32.39 11.11
C GLU A 73 25.70 31.54 12.26
N ASP A 74 25.59 30.21 12.15
CA ASP A 74 26.04 29.28 13.20
C ASP A 74 27.57 29.33 13.39
N ARG A 75 28.34 29.49 12.31
CA ARG A 75 29.81 29.64 12.37
C ARG A 75 30.32 30.99 12.89
N ARG A 76 29.44 31.99 13.05
CA ARG A 76 29.79 33.32 13.58
C ARG A 76 29.46 33.49 15.06
N ARG A 77 28.98 32.43 15.73
CA ARG A 77 28.84 32.38 17.19
C ARG A 77 30.08 31.81 17.86
#